data_AF-A0A7J3MYK9-F1
#
_entry.id   AF-A0A7J3MYK9-F1
#
_cell.length_a   1.000
_cell.length_b   1.000
_cell.length_c   1.000
_cell.angle_alpha   90.00
_cell.angle_beta   90.00
_cell.angle_gamma   90.00
#
_symmetry.space_group_name_H-M   'P 1'
#
loop_
_entity.id
_entity.type
_entity.pdbx_description
1 polymer ?
#
loop_
_entity_poly.entity_id
_entity_poly.type
_entity_poly.pdbx_seq_one_letter_code
_entity_poly.pdbx_strand_id
1 'polypeptide(L)'
;MDVYISYINVNNLNAFLEYLKHKGTNFEEYFHTVLADSSEFEIIVCNRGESGVTYMFVHYIDTHYAVLSDIGEKSSDKEILQALLSVSKKNLWRISVEPIIYVTNDYDFIRFINSYVDSALEAEMKYLEKYLNSSDSIKKVIDINSILDIAYRIKEINGGSNETLYS
;
A
#
# COMPACT_ATOMS: atom_id res chain seq x y z
N MET A 1 11.01 -1.91 -23.71
CA MET A 1 11.09 -2.38 -22.31
C MET A 1 9.69 -2.81 -21.91
N ASP A 2 9.55 -4.04 -21.44
CA ASP A 2 8.26 -4.55 -20.99
C ASP A 2 7.95 -4.02 -19.60
N VAL A 3 6.67 -3.69 -19.39
CA VAL A 3 6.15 -3.23 -18.10
C VAL A 3 5.09 -4.23 -17.68
N TYR A 4 5.19 -4.71 -16.45
CA TYR A 4 4.31 -5.70 -15.86
C TYR A 4 3.46 -5.04 -14.78
N ILE A 5 2.19 -5.42 -14.75
CA ILE A 5 1.24 -5.05 -13.70
C ILE A 5 0.86 -6.34 -12.99
N SER A 6 1.01 -6.36 -11.67
CA SER A 6 0.66 -7.52 -10.85
C SER A 6 0.23 -7.04 -9.46
N TYR A 7 -0.18 -7.98 -8.61
CA TYR A 7 -0.66 -7.68 -7.26
C TYR A 7 -0.15 -8.68 -6.23
N ILE A 8 -0.15 -8.27 -4.97
CA ILE A 8 0.15 -9.13 -3.84
C ILE A 8 -0.77 -8.84 -2.65
N ASN A 9 -1.21 -9.88 -1.97
CA ASN A 9 -1.93 -9.75 -0.70
C ASN A 9 -0.91 -9.65 0.44
N VAL A 10 -1.02 -8.59 1.24
CA VAL A 10 -0.12 -8.31 2.36
C VAL A 10 -0.96 -7.99 3.58
N ASN A 11 -0.82 -8.79 4.64
CA ASN A 11 -1.55 -8.55 5.88
C ASN A 11 -0.75 -7.72 6.88
N ASN A 12 0.57 -7.66 6.72
CA ASN A 12 1.46 -6.86 7.55
C ASN A 12 2.43 -6.07 6.66
N LEU A 13 2.05 -4.82 6.38
CA LEU A 13 2.81 -3.96 5.48
C LEU A 13 4.22 -3.67 6.02
N ASN A 14 4.39 -3.52 7.33
CA ASN A 14 5.71 -3.31 7.93
C ASN A 14 6.64 -4.51 7.70
N ALA A 15 6.14 -5.73 7.90
CA ALA A 15 6.92 -6.95 7.63
C ALA A 15 7.25 -7.09 6.14
N PHE A 16 6.33 -6.72 5.26
CA PHE A 16 6.54 -6.74 3.81
C PHE A 16 7.63 -5.75 3.37
N LEU A 17 7.62 -4.52 3.90
CA LEU A 17 8.67 -3.54 3.59
C LEU A 17 10.05 -3.97 4.13
N GLU A 18 10.11 -4.54 5.33
CA GLU A 18 11.36 -5.12 5.84
C GLU A 18 11.84 -6.31 5.00
N TYR A 19 10.92 -7.15 4.51
CA TYR A 19 11.25 -8.20 3.55
C TYR A 19 11.87 -7.65 2.26
N LEU A 20 11.27 -6.59 1.68
CA LEU A 20 11.81 -5.93 0.49
C LEU A 20 13.23 -5.41 0.72
N LYS A 21 13.45 -4.76 1.88
CA LYS A 21 14.76 -4.26 2.31
C LYS A 21 15.79 -5.38 2.43
N HIS A 22 15.43 -6.50 3.05
CA HIS A 22 16.30 -7.69 3.14
C HIS A 22 16.62 -8.31 1.79
N LYS A 23 15.77 -8.13 0.77
CA LYS A 23 16.03 -8.53 -0.62
C LYS A 23 16.85 -7.52 -1.42
N GLY A 24 17.41 -6.51 -0.74
CA GLY A 24 18.25 -5.48 -1.35
C GLY A 24 17.45 -4.44 -2.14
N THR A 25 16.17 -4.26 -1.83
CA THR A 25 15.33 -3.21 -2.42
C THR A 25 15.45 -1.97 -1.55
N ASN A 26 15.86 -0.85 -2.15
CA ASN A 26 15.68 0.46 -1.54
C ASN A 26 14.30 0.97 -1.93
N PHE A 27 13.60 1.63 -1.03
CA PHE A 27 12.32 2.23 -1.34
C PHE A 27 12.15 3.58 -0.68
N GLU A 28 11.34 4.42 -1.31
CA GLU A 28 10.95 5.73 -0.79
C GLU A 28 9.44 5.92 -0.95
N GLU A 29 8.86 6.66 -0.01
CA GLU A 29 7.48 7.12 -0.09
C GLU A 29 7.43 8.27 -1.10
N TYR A 30 6.75 8.07 -2.23
CA TYR A 30 6.62 9.07 -3.28
C TYR A 30 5.39 9.95 -3.09
N PHE A 31 4.29 9.35 -2.64
CA PHE A 31 3.04 10.04 -2.35
C PHE A 31 2.37 9.39 -1.16
N HIS A 32 1.75 10.19 -0.30
CA HIS A 32 0.99 9.73 0.86
C HIS A 32 -0.22 10.63 1.08
N THR A 33 -1.36 10.04 1.43
CA THR A 33 -2.58 10.76 1.78
C THR A 33 -3.45 9.98 2.74
N VAL A 34 -4.19 10.72 3.59
CA VAL A 34 -5.23 10.17 4.47
C VAL A 34 -6.58 10.44 3.83
N LEU A 35 -7.41 9.41 3.72
CA LEU A 35 -8.72 9.44 3.08
C LEU A 35 -9.84 9.83 4.07
N ALA A 36 -11.02 10.13 3.53
CA ALA A 36 -12.15 10.60 4.32
C ALA A 36 -12.65 9.58 5.37
N ASP A 37 -12.39 8.29 5.15
CA ASP A 37 -12.72 7.19 6.06
C ASP A 37 -11.58 6.85 7.04
N SER A 38 -10.55 7.72 7.11
CA SER A 38 -9.33 7.54 7.92
C SER A 38 -8.45 6.36 7.52
N SER A 39 -8.70 5.73 6.36
CA SER A 39 -7.70 4.87 5.72
C SER A 39 -6.63 5.71 5.03
N GLU A 40 -5.52 5.09 4.66
CA GLU A 40 -4.38 5.77 4.05
C GLU A 40 -4.03 5.14 2.72
N PHE A 41 -3.57 5.98 1.80
CA PHE A 41 -3.09 5.57 0.50
C PHE A 41 -1.69 6.12 0.27
N GLU A 42 -0.78 5.24 -0.14
CA GLU A 42 0.60 5.61 -0.47
C GLU A 42 1.06 4.99 -1.78
N ILE A 43 1.97 5.71 -2.45
CA ILE A 43 2.75 5.22 -3.58
C ILE A 43 4.17 5.05 -3.12
N ILE A 44 4.68 3.83 -3.18
CA ILE A 44 6.05 3.47 -2.81
C ILE A 44 6.85 3.22 -4.08
N VAL A 45 7.99 3.90 -4.23
CA VAL A 45 8.92 3.68 -5.34
C VAL A 45 10.05 2.78 -4.84
N CYS A 46 10.16 1.60 -5.42
CA CYS A 46 11.16 0.59 -5.12
C CYS A 46 12.25 0.57 -6.22
N ASN A 47 13.51 0.62 -5.80
CA ASN A 47 14.69 0.63 -6.66
C ASN A 47 15.66 -0.49 -6.26
N ARG A 48 16.11 -1.27 -7.26
CA ARG A 48 17.11 -2.34 -7.11
C ARG A 48 18.34 -2.08 -7.99
N GLY A 49 18.97 -0.92 -7.83
CA GLY A 49 20.12 -0.50 -8.64
C GLY A 49 19.73 -0.31 -10.12
N GLU A 50 20.47 -0.93 -11.03
CA GLU A 50 20.19 -0.87 -12.48
C GLU A 50 19.01 -1.75 -12.94
N SER A 51 18.47 -2.58 -12.03
CA SER A 51 17.51 -3.65 -12.38
C SER A 51 16.11 -3.16 -12.74
N GLY A 52 15.79 -1.90 -12.41
CA GLY A 52 14.48 -1.31 -12.70
C GLY A 52 13.88 -0.52 -11.54
N VAL A 53 12.76 0.13 -11.84
CA VAL A 53 11.94 0.92 -10.91
C VAL A 53 10.60 0.23 -10.79
N THR A 54 10.14 0.03 -9.56
CA THR A 54 8.81 -0.51 -9.28
C THR A 54 7.98 0.49 -8.51
N TYR A 55 6.76 0.75 -8.97
CA TYR A 55 5.77 1.56 -8.26
C TYR A 55 4.77 0.64 -7.59
N MET A 56 4.59 0.77 -6.28
CA MET A 56 3.60 0.03 -5.52
C MET A 56 2.52 0.99 -5.02
N PHE A 57 1.26 0.60 -5.18
CA PHE A 57 0.08 1.34 -4.77
C PHE A 57 -0.52 0.61 -3.59
N VAL A 58 -0.50 1.25 -2.43
CA VAL A 58 -0.85 0.61 -1.16
C VAL A 58 -2.00 1.38 -0.54
N HIS A 59 -3.09 0.67 -0.28
CA HIS A 59 -4.21 1.18 0.50
C HIS A 59 -4.30 0.38 1.79
N TYR A 60 -4.23 1.06 2.93
CA TYR A 60 -4.13 0.43 4.23
C TYR A 60 -4.88 1.19 5.32
N ILE A 61 -5.11 0.51 6.43
CA ILE A 61 -5.42 1.11 7.73
C ILE A 61 -4.25 0.88 8.68
N ASP A 62 -4.15 1.72 9.70
CA ASP A 62 -3.02 1.71 10.61
C ASP A 62 -3.45 1.94 12.07
N THR A 63 -2.48 2.14 12.94
CA THR A 63 -2.73 2.42 14.35
C THR A 63 -3.54 3.71 14.58
N HIS A 64 -3.44 4.72 13.71
CA HIS A 64 -4.26 5.94 13.81
C HIS A 64 -5.72 5.63 13.53
N TYR A 65 -6.01 4.86 12.48
CA TYR A 65 -7.37 4.39 12.20
C TYR A 65 -7.98 3.73 13.43
N ALA A 66 -7.27 2.79 14.06
CA ALA A 66 -7.76 2.08 15.23
C ALA A 66 -8.11 3.00 16.40
N VAL A 67 -7.25 3.97 16.69
CA VAL A 67 -7.49 4.91 17.77
C VAL A 67 -8.69 5.82 17.50
N LEU A 68 -8.83 6.33 16.27
CA LEU A 68 -10.01 7.10 15.85
C LEU A 68 -11.29 6.25 15.93
N SER A 69 -11.19 4.99 15.54
CA SER A 69 -12.28 4.02 15.58
C SER A 69 -12.77 3.71 17.00
N ASP A 70 -11.88 3.79 18.00
CA ASP A 70 -12.18 3.46 19.40
C ASP A 70 -12.79 4.64 20.17
N ILE A 71 -12.43 5.89 19.84
CA ILE A 71 -12.99 7.08 20.52
C ILE A 71 -14.40 7.46 20.01
N GLY A 72 -14.74 7.09 18.78
CA GLY A 72 -16.07 7.28 18.18
C GLY A 72 -16.36 8.70 17.70
N GLU A 73 -17.39 8.83 16.85
CA GLU A 73 -17.71 10.03 16.05
C GLU A 73 -18.15 11.26 16.85
N LYS A 74 -18.55 11.10 18.11
CA LYS A 74 -19.02 12.20 18.98
C LYS A 74 -17.90 12.83 19.82
N SER A 75 -16.65 12.46 19.56
CA SER A 75 -15.49 12.98 20.25
C SER A 75 -15.23 14.45 19.91
N SER A 76 -14.80 15.23 20.90
CA SER A 76 -14.31 16.60 20.68
C SER A 76 -12.95 16.62 19.98
N ASP A 77 -12.62 17.72 19.31
CA ASP A 77 -11.30 17.92 18.68
C ASP A 77 -10.14 17.67 19.65
N LYS A 78 -10.31 18.07 20.91
CA LYS A 78 -9.31 17.84 21.96
C LYS A 78 -9.09 16.35 22.22
N GLU A 79 -10.17 15.57 22.31
CA GLU A 79 -10.10 14.13 22.52
C GLU A 79 -9.46 13.43 21.31
N ILE A 80 -9.82 13.84 20.09
CA ILE A 80 -9.23 13.35 18.85
C ILE A 80 -7.71 13.60 18.83
N LEU A 81 -7.28 14.83 19.08
CA LEU A 81 -5.86 15.19 19.09
C LEU A 81 -5.08 14.42 20.17
N GLN A 82 -5.64 14.28 21.37
CA GLN A 82 -5.01 13.51 22.44
C GLN A 82 -4.87 12.03 22.08
N ALA A 83 -5.88 11.46 21.42
CA ALA A 83 -5.88 10.09 20.96
C ALA A 83 -4.78 9.87 19.91
N LEU A 84 -4.72 10.70 18.87
CA LEU A 84 -3.68 10.65 17.83
C LEU A 84 -2.26 10.82 18.41
N LEU A 85 -2.06 11.78 19.31
CA LEU A 85 -0.75 11.99 19.96
C LEU A 85 -0.31 10.78 20.80
N SER A 86 -1.26 9.95 21.29
CA SER A 86 -0.94 8.74 22.05
C SER A 86 -0.36 7.62 21.17
N VAL A 87 -0.62 7.64 19.85
CA VAL A 87 -0.14 6.64 18.87
C VAL A 87 1.36 6.71 18.69
N SER A 88 1.94 7.92 18.69
CA SER A 88 3.39 8.16 18.56
C SER A 88 4.27 7.44 19.60
N LYS A 89 3.66 6.87 20.64
CA LYS A 89 4.33 6.17 21.75
C LYS A 89 4.16 4.64 21.69
N LYS A 90 3.48 4.10 20.69
CA LYS A 90 3.11 2.67 20.59
C LYS A 90 3.61 2.03 19.29
N ASN A 91 3.55 0.70 19.26
CA ASN A 91 3.90 -0.14 18.13
C ASN A 91 3.04 0.23 16.90
N LEU A 92 3.64 0.93 15.93
CA LEU A 92 2.96 1.31 14.71
C LEU A 92 2.76 0.07 13.84
N TRP A 93 1.54 -0.18 13.42
CA TRP A 93 1.17 -1.27 12.53
C TRP A 93 0.40 -0.73 11.34
N ARG A 94 0.51 -1.41 10.20
CA ARG A 94 -0.18 -1.09 8.95
C ARG A 94 -0.67 -2.39 8.30
N ILE A 95 -1.94 -2.41 7.92
CA ILE A 95 -2.64 -3.56 7.32
C ILE A 95 -3.29 -3.11 6.02
N SER A 96 -2.95 -3.75 4.90
CA SER A 96 -3.57 -3.45 3.61
C SER A 96 -5.05 -3.86 3.62
N VAL A 97 -5.91 -2.98 3.09
CA VAL A 97 -7.35 -3.22 3.01
C VAL A 97 -7.80 -3.74 1.65
N GLU A 98 -6.93 -3.62 0.64
CA GLU A 98 -7.04 -4.26 -0.67
C GLU A 98 -5.65 -4.77 -1.12
N PRO A 99 -5.58 -5.66 -2.13
CA PRO A 99 -4.29 -6.14 -2.64
C PRO A 99 -3.41 -4.98 -3.08
N ILE A 100 -2.11 -5.04 -2.73
CA ILE A 100 -1.13 -4.08 -3.20
C ILE A 100 -0.93 -4.31 -4.68
N ILE A 101 -1.24 -3.31 -5.50
CA ILE A 101 -0.94 -3.36 -6.94
C ILE A 101 0.45 -2.81 -7.16
N TYR A 102 1.22 -3.41 -8.06
CA TYR A 102 2.54 -2.91 -8.42
C TYR A 102 2.80 -2.96 -9.92
N VAL A 103 3.57 -1.98 -10.38
CA VAL A 103 3.97 -1.79 -11.78
C VAL A 103 5.49 -1.83 -11.82
N THR A 104 6.05 -2.76 -12.58
CA THR A 104 7.50 -3.00 -12.61
C THR A 104 8.01 -3.33 -14.00
N ASN A 105 9.24 -2.94 -14.30
CA ASN A 105 10.02 -3.43 -15.44
C ASN A 105 11.07 -4.48 -15.04
N ASP A 106 11.12 -4.84 -13.75
CA ASP A 106 12.03 -5.85 -13.18
C ASP A 106 11.27 -7.19 -13.03
N TYR A 107 11.48 -8.12 -13.95
CA TYR A 107 10.86 -9.45 -13.86
C TYR A 107 11.35 -10.25 -12.63
N ASP A 108 12.56 -10.00 -12.16
CA ASP A 108 13.09 -10.66 -10.96
C ASP A 108 12.37 -10.15 -9.70
N PHE A 109 11.92 -8.88 -9.72
CA PHE A 109 11.07 -8.32 -8.67
C PHE A 109 9.79 -9.14 -8.49
N ILE A 110 9.11 -9.45 -9.60
CA ILE A 110 7.89 -10.26 -9.60
C ILE A 110 8.14 -11.61 -8.93
N ARG A 111 9.24 -12.28 -9.27
CA ARG A 111 9.55 -13.62 -8.75
C ARG A 111 9.70 -13.64 -7.23
N PHE A 112 10.43 -12.69 -6.64
CA PHE A 112 10.67 -12.71 -5.20
C PHE A 112 9.48 -12.13 -4.41
N ILE A 113 8.75 -11.16 -4.96
CA ILE A 113 7.51 -10.63 -4.36
C ILE A 113 6.50 -11.75 -4.22
N ASN A 114 6.27 -12.53 -5.28
CA ASN A 114 5.31 -13.64 -5.27
C ASN A 114 5.66 -14.78 -4.29
N SER A 115 6.87 -14.78 -3.73
CA SER A 115 7.29 -15.72 -2.67
C SER A 115 7.04 -15.21 -1.25
N TYR A 116 6.63 -13.95 -1.09
CA TYR A 116 6.28 -13.39 0.21
C TYR A 116 4.93 -13.94 0.68
N VAL A 117 4.92 -14.40 1.93
CA VAL A 117 3.71 -14.85 2.63
C VAL A 117 3.82 -14.33 4.05
N ASP A 118 2.76 -13.69 4.52
CA ASP A 118 2.62 -13.31 5.92
C ASP A 118 1.34 -13.85 6.54
N SER A 119 1.35 -13.91 7.86
CA SER A 119 0.16 -14.12 8.67
C SER A 119 -0.39 -12.77 9.10
N ALA A 120 -1.71 -12.69 9.19
CA ALA A 120 -2.37 -11.54 9.76
C ALA A 120 -1.93 -11.27 11.21
N LEU A 121 -1.92 -10.00 11.58
CA LEU A 121 -1.72 -9.55 12.95
C LEU A 121 -3.03 -9.74 13.72
N GLU A 122 -3.15 -10.83 14.49
CA GLU A 122 -4.41 -11.26 15.11
C GLU A 122 -5.10 -10.17 15.95
N ALA A 123 -4.34 -9.35 16.68
CA ALA A 123 -4.89 -8.32 17.55
C ALA A 123 -5.48 -7.13 16.77
N GLU A 124 -5.01 -6.93 15.54
CA GLU A 124 -5.34 -5.83 14.65
C GLU A 124 -6.43 -6.22 13.63
N MET A 125 -6.65 -7.52 13.39
CA MET A 125 -7.68 -8.04 12.49
C MET A 125 -9.09 -7.54 12.80
N LYS A 126 -9.41 -7.33 14.08
CA LYS A 126 -10.70 -6.74 14.48
C LYS A 126 -10.93 -5.35 13.85
N TYR A 127 -9.88 -4.56 13.60
CA TYR A 127 -10.00 -3.26 12.97
C TYR A 127 -10.16 -3.37 11.45
N LEU A 128 -9.48 -4.34 10.84
CA LEU A 128 -9.70 -4.66 9.42
C LEU A 128 -11.13 -5.14 9.18
N GLU A 129 -11.64 -6.05 10.02
CA GLU A 129 -13.02 -6.52 9.93
C GLU A 129 -14.02 -5.37 10.14
N LYS A 130 -13.78 -4.51 11.13
CA LYS A 130 -14.60 -3.31 11.36
C LYS A 130 -14.61 -2.40 10.13
N TYR A 131 -13.45 -2.17 9.52
CA TYR A 131 -13.31 -1.38 8.31
C TYR A 131 -14.08 -2.01 7.13
N LEU A 132 -13.84 -3.29 6.84
CA LEU A 132 -14.48 -3.98 5.71
C LEU A 132 -16.00 -4.09 5.86
N ASN A 133 -16.53 -4.09 7.08
CA ASN A 133 -17.95 -4.14 7.39
C ASN A 133 -18.62 -2.75 7.47
N SER A 134 -17.86 -1.66 7.49
CA SER A 134 -18.41 -0.30 7.49
C SER A 134 -19.04 0.04 6.13
N SER A 135 -20.13 0.82 6.17
CA SER A 135 -20.76 1.39 4.96
C SER A 135 -19.96 2.53 4.36
N ASP A 136 -19.21 3.24 5.20
CA ASP A 136 -18.54 4.49 4.84
C ASP A 136 -17.08 4.26 4.42
N SER A 137 -16.61 3.01 4.53
CA SER A 137 -15.27 2.62 4.12
C SER A 137 -15.12 2.59 2.60
N ILE A 138 -14.05 3.20 2.13
CA ILE A 138 -13.62 3.18 0.75
C ILE A 138 -12.91 1.85 0.53
N LYS A 139 -13.57 0.81 0.01
CA LYS A 139 -12.96 -0.54 -0.07
C LYS A 139 -12.02 -0.73 -1.27
N LYS A 140 -11.98 0.27 -2.15
CA LYS A 140 -11.22 0.24 -3.39
C LYS A 140 -10.89 1.66 -3.81
N VAL A 141 -9.61 2.01 -3.69
CA VAL A 141 -9.06 3.28 -4.19
C VAL A 141 -8.35 3.05 -5.52
N ILE A 142 -7.86 1.82 -5.71
CA ILE A 142 -7.03 1.47 -6.83
C ILE A 142 -7.88 1.07 -8.04
N ASP A 143 -7.95 1.95 -9.04
CA ASP A 143 -8.54 1.66 -10.36
C ASP A 143 -7.47 1.16 -11.34
N ILE A 144 -7.69 -0.05 -11.87
CA ILE A 144 -6.78 -0.70 -12.82
C ILE A 144 -6.60 0.12 -14.09
N ASN A 145 -7.61 0.87 -14.54
CA ASN A 145 -7.49 1.72 -15.73
C ASN A 145 -6.50 2.87 -15.48
N SER A 146 -6.57 3.47 -14.29
CA SER A 146 -5.63 4.52 -13.88
C SER A 146 -4.20 3.98 -13.75
N ILE A 147 -4.04 2.74 -13.29
CA ILE A 147 -2.73 2.08 -13.23
C ILE A 147 -2.18 1.77 -14.63
N LEU A 148 -3.04 1.34 -15.56
CA LEU A 148 -2.64 1.13 -16.95
C LEU A 148 -2.08 2.43 -17.55
N ASP A 149 -2.75 3.56 -17.34
CA ASP A 149 -2.26 4.87 -17.79
C ASP A 149 -0.89 5.21 -17.19
N ILE A 150 -0.67 4.90 -15.90
CA ILE A 150 0.62 5.08 -15.25
C ILE A 150 1.68 4.16 -15.87
N ALA A 151 1.36 2.88 -16.10
CA ALA A 151 2.25 1.91 -16.73
C ALA A 151 2.64 2.34 -18.16
N TYR A 152 1.69 2.86 -18.93
CA TYR A 152 1.94 3.43 -20.26
C TYR A 152 2.91 4.62 -20.19
N ARG A 153 2.67 5.57 -19.29
CA ARG A 153 3.56 6.72 -19.10
C ARG A 153 4.97 6.31 -18.68
N ILE A 154 5.10 5.32 -17.80
CA ILE A 154 6.41 4.75 -17.40
C ILE A 154 7.12 4.13 -18.62
N LYS A 155 6.39 3.41 -19.48
CA LYS A 155 6.94 2.83 -20.72
C LYS A 155 7.43 3.91 -21.68
N GLU A 156 6.66 4.98 -21.86
CA GLU A 156 7.02 6.12 -22.74
C GLU A 156 8.27 6.86 -22.24
N ILE A 157 8.34 7.18 -20.93
CA ILE A 157 9.48 7.87 -20.31
C ILE A 157 10.77 7.04 -20.46
N ASN A 158 10.66 5.71 -20.39
CA ASN A 158 11.79 4.79 -20.51
C ASN A 158 12.07 4.34 -21.96
N GLY A 159 11.48 5.01 -22.97
CA GLY A 159 11.80 4.79 -24.39
C GLY A 159 11.25 3.50 -25.01
N GLY A 160 10.20 2.90 -24.44
CA GLY A 160 9.55 1.72 -25.00
C GLY A 160 8.58 2.09 -26.13
N SER A 161 8.74 1.50 -27.33
CA SER A 161 7.80 1.64 -28.44
C SER A 161 6.42 1.04 -28.12
N ASN A 162 5.38 1.71 -28.61
CA ASN A 162 3.96 1.34 -28.46
C ASN A 162 3.61 0.13 -29.33
N GLU A 163 3.94 -1.07 -28.86
CA GLU A 163 3.28 -2.30 -29.30
C GLU A 163 2.44 -2.88 -28.15
N THR A 164 1.28 -3.35 -28.57
CA THR A 164 -0.02 -3.48 -27.90
C THR A 164 -0.04 -4.59 -26.83
N LEU A 165 -0.49 -4.26 -25.61
CA LEU A 165 -0.73 -5.22 -24.52
C LEU A 165 -2.18 -5.69 -24.53
N TYR A 166 -2.48 -6.70 -25.33
CA TYR A 166 -3.63 -7.59 -25.13
C TYR A 166 -3.18 -9.04 -25.33
N SER A 167 -2.90 -9.74 -24.23
CA SER A 167 -2.98 -11.20 -24.11
C SER A 167 -3.03 -11.59 -22.64
#